data_AF-A0A3N9PI56-F1
#
_entry.id   AF-A0A3N9PI56-F1
#
_cell.length_a   1.000
_cell.length_b   1.000
_cell.length_c   1.000
_cell.angle_alpha   90.00
_cell.angle_beta   90.00
_cell.angle_gamma   90.00
#
_symmetry.space_group_name_H-M   'P 1'
#
loop_
_entity.id
_entity.type
_entity.pdbx_description
1 polymer ?
#
loop_
_entity_poly.entity_id
_entity_poly.type
_entity_poly.pdbx_seq_one_letter_code
_entity_poly.pdbx_strand_id
1 'polypeptide(L)'
;MITIKHLYWIIPGIMVAFLSSFIFADLLDIPRDLYYLIYFVIILSFLIFYIRKTNLHLKKWFSRRLVWGIILGIIFAILMIQNVLSRPETAKLHGTALFWALVWRGLLYGTVDGLILTVFPWVVTWRAFRAEEKNFLHKIGIGLIAALFILAMTTLYHLGYRDFRSPKIIQANIGNTIMSVPTLLSANPIGTPIVHATLHITAVLHSPETDLFLPPHRPE
;
A
#
# COMPACT_ATOMS: atom_id res chain seq x y z
N MET A 1 -10.55 3.70 -28.78
CA MET A 1 -10.07 2.33 -28.50
C MET A 1 -10.35 1.99 -27.04
N ILE A 2 -10.90 0.80 -26.79
CA ILE A 2 -11.49 0.38 -25.52
C ILE A 2 -10.43 0.32 -24.40
N THR A 3 -10.56 1.19 -23.41
CA THR A 3 -9.65 1.37 -22.27
C THR A 3 -9.80 0.30 -21.18
N ILE A 4 -10.88 -0.50 -21.22
CA ILE A 4 -11.16 -1.58 -20.25
C ILE A 4 -10.02 -2.60 -20.15
N LYS A 5 -9.20 -2.76 -21.20
CA LYS A 5 -8.00 -3.61 -21.19
C LYS A 5 -7.01 -3.27 -20.06
N HIS A 6 -7.06 -2.05 -19.51
CA HIS A 6 -6.29 -1.72 -18.31
C HIS A 6 -6.64 -2.65 -17.14
N LEU A 7 -7.90 -3.06 -16.97
CA LEU A 7 -8.32 -3.95 -15.88
C LEU A 7 -7.63 -5.32 -15.92
N TYR A 8 -7.13 -5.76 -17.08
CA TYR A 8 -6.33 -6.99 -17.16
C TYR A 8 -5.04 -6.94 -16.35
N TRP A 9 -4.57 -5.75 -15.94
CA TRP A 9 -3.42 -5.59 -15.07
C TRP A 9 -3.72 -5.83 -13.59
N ILE A 10 -5.00 -5.85 -13.19
CA ILE A 10 -5.38 -6.16 -11.80
C ILE A 10 -4.99 -7.59 -11.44
N ILE A 11 -5.28 -8.56 -12.31
CA ILE A 11 -4.97 -9.98 -12.08
C ILE A 11 -3.46 -10.21 -11.84
N PRO A 12 -2.53 -9.84 -12.74
CA PRO A 12 -1.12 -10.02 -12.49
C PRO A 12 -0.62 -9.19 -11.31
N GLY A 13 -1.19 -8.01 -11.04
CA GLY A 13 -0.82 -7.24 -9.84
C GLY A 13 -1.18 -7.96 -8.54
N ILE A 14 -2.39 -8.53 -8.47
CA ILE A 14 -2.84 -9.38 -7.37
C ILE A 14 -1.95 -10.60 -7.22
N MET A 15 -1.65 -11.30 -8.33
CA MET A 15 -0.77 -12.47 -8.29
C MET A 15 0.63 -12.11 -7.80
N VAL A 16 1.20 -11.01 -8.27
CA VAL A 16 2.52 -10.54 -7.83
C VAL A 16 2.52 -10.23 -6.34
N ALA A 17 1.54 -9.46 -5.85
CA ALA A 17 1.44 -9.12 -4.44
C ALA A 17 1.27 -10.38 -3.58
N PHE A 18 0.30 -11.25 -3.90
CA PHE A 18 0.06 -12.49 -3.16
C PHE A 18 1.25 -13.45 -3.20
N LEU A 19 1.81 -13.73 -4.39
CA LEU A 19 2.91 -14.69 -4.50
C LEU A 19 4.17 -14.18 -3.82
N SER A 20 4.41 -12.86 -3.82
CA SER A 20 5.55 -12.29 -3.10
C SER A 20 5.44 -12.52 -1.59
N SER A 21 4.29 -12.24 -0.98
CA SER A 21 4.09 -12.49 0.45
C SER A 21 4.02 -13.98 0.75
N PHE A 22 3.29 -14.76 -0.04
CA PHE A 22 3.13 -16.20 0.17
C PHE A 22 4.44 -16.98 0.04
N ILE A 23 5.18 -16.80 -1.06
CA ILE A 23 6.38 -17.61 -1.29
C ILE A 23 7.48 -17.21 -0.31
N PHE A 24 7.78 -15.92 -0.19
CA PHE A 24 8.96 -15.49 0.54
C PHE A 24 8.71 -15.31 2.03
N ALA A 25 7.52 -14.85 2.45
CA ALA A 25 7.24 -14.62 3.86
C ALA A 25 6.57 -15.83 4.56
N ASP A 26 5.84 -16.70 3.85
CA ASP A 26 5.20 -17.88 4.45
C ASP A 26 5.95 -19.18 4.09
N LEU A 27 6.08 -19.51 2.79
CA LEU A 27 6.61 -20.80 2.38
C LEU A 27 8.12 -20.97 2.64
N LEU A 28 8.93 -19.97 2.29
CA LEU A 28 10.39 -20.00 2.44
C LEU A 28 10.87 -19.48 3.80
N ASP A 29 9.97 -18.83 4.55
CA ASP A 29 10.21 -18.34 5.89
C ASP A 29 11.49 -17.49 6.05
N ILE A 30 11.84 -16.67 5.05
CA ILE A 30 13.11 -15.92 5.07
C ILE A 30 13.09 -14.73 6.04
N PRO A 31 14.24 -14.24 6.55
CA PRO A 31 14.28 -13.10 7.47
C PRO A 31 13.55 -11.85 6.93
N ARG A 32 12.86 -11.13 7.81
CA ARG A 32 11.98 -9.99 7.46
C ARG A 32 12.64 -8.95 6.56
N ASP A 33 13.85 -8.51 6.89
CA ASP A 33 14.51 -7.46 6.09
C ASP A 33 14.96 -7.97 4.71
N LEU A 34 15.31 -9.25 4.59
CA LEU A 34 15.59 -9.90 3.31
C LEU A 34 14.30 -10.07 2.49
N TYR A 35 13.20 -10.44 3.14
CA TYR A 35 11.88 -10.44 2.51
C TYR A 35 11.53 -9.06 1.93
N TYR A 36 11.69 -7.98 2.70
CA TYR A 36 11.45 -6.63 2.21
C TYR A 36 12.31 -6.28 1.00
N LEU A 37 13.59 -6.65 0.99
CA LEU A 37 14.44 -6.44 -0.19
C LEU A 37 13.86 -7.12 -1.44
N ILE A 38 13.53 -8.41 -1.35
CA ILE A 38 12.99 -9.18 -2.47
C ILE A 38 11.63 -8.63 -2.90
N TYR A 39 10.77 -8.31 -1.94
CA TYR A 39 9.48 -7.70 -2.16
C TYR A 39 9.60 -6.37 -2.90
N PHE A 40 10.49 -5.46 -2.48
CA PHE A 40 10.71 -4.18 -3.17
C PHE A 40 11.13 -4.40 -4.61
N VAL A 41 12.09 -5.29 -4.86
CA VAL A 41 12.56 -5.59 -6.21
C VAL A 41 11.42 -6.10 -7.08
N ILE A 42 10.63 -7.05 -6.59
CA ILE A 42 9.49 -7.63 -7.32
C ILE A 42 8.44 -6.56 -7.64
N ILE A 43 7.98 -5.82 -6.63
CA ILE A 43 6.89 -4.85 -6.76
C ILE A 43 7.32 -3.67 -7.62
N LEU A 44 8.50 -3.08 -7.36
CA LEU A 44 8.99 -1.95 -8.14
C LEU A 44 9.25 -2.36 -9.59
N SER A 45 9.80 -3.56 -9.84
CA SER A 45 9.98 -4.07 -11.21
C SER A 45 8.64 -4.23 -11.93
N PHE A 46 7.63 -4.77 -11.26
CA PHE A 46 6.28 -4.88 -11.81
C PHE A 46 5.65 -3.51 -12.12
N LEU A 47 5.75 -2.55 -11.20
CA LEU A 47 5.23 -1.19 -11.40
C LEU A 47 5.96 -0.48 -12.55
N ILE A 48 7.29 -0.57 -12.61
CA ILE A 48 8.09 -0.04 -13.73
C ILE A 48 7.67 -0.68 -15.05
N PHE A 49 7.48 -2.00 -15.07
CA PHE A 49 7.01 -2.71 -16.26
C PHE A 49 5.62 -2.21 -16.71
N TYR A 50 4.67 -2.06 -15.79
CA TYR A 50 3.35 -1.48 -16.08
C TYR A 50 3.46 -0.06 -16.65
N ILE A 51 4.27 0.80 -16.02
CA ILE A 51 4.48 2.19 -16.43
C ILE A 51 5.00 2.25 -17.87
N ARG A 52 6.04 1.46 -18.18
CA ARG A 52 6.67 1.42 -19.51
C ARG A 52 5.72 0.81 -20.55
N LYS A 53 5.06 -0.30 -20.23
CA LYS A 53 4.18 -1.01 -21.17
C LYS A 53 2.92 -0.21 -21.52
N THR A 54 2.46 0.66 -20.61
CA THR A 54 1.25 1.46 -20.80
C THR A 54 1.51 2.94 -21.05
N ASN A 55 2.78 3.35 -21.21
CA ASN A 55 3.19 4.75 -21.40
C ASN A 55 2.59 5.71 -20.35
N LEU A 56 2.66 5.34 -19.07
CA LEU A 56 2.13 6.18 -17.99
C LEU A 56 3.03 7.41 -17.77
N HIS A 57 2.50 8.61 -18.02
CA HIS A 57 3.21 9.87 -17.78
C HIS A 57 3.24 10.25 -16.29
N LEU A 58 4.19 9.69 -15.53
CA LEU A 58 4.29 9.86 -14.08
C LEU A 58 4.25 11.34 -13.64
N LYS A 59 5.05 12.21 -14.26
CA LYS A 59 5.12 13.64 -13.88
C LYS A 59 3.74 14.29 -13.82
N LYS A 60 2.89 14.01 -14.83
CA LYS A 60 1.52 14.55 -14.90
C LYS A 60 0.61 13.98 -13.81
N TRP A 61 0.80 12.71 -13.44
CA TRP A 61 0.03 12.07 -12.38
C TRP A 61 0.41 12.55 -10.99
N PHE A 62 1.71 12.75 -10.72
CA PHE A 62 2.17 13.27 -9.44
C PHE A 62 1.89 14.76 -9.26
N SER A 63 1.99 15.57 -10.32
CA SER A 63 1.81 17.03 -10.20
C SER A 63 0.34 17.46 -10.06
N ARG A 64 -0.62 16.64 -10.49
CA ARG A 64 -2.04 17.03 -10.50
C ARG A 64 -2.60 17.06 -9.09
N ARG A 65 -3.25 18.16 -8.66
CA ARG A 65 -3.89 18.23 -7.33
C ARG A 65 -2.93 17.82 -6.18
N LEU A 66 -1.62 18.03 -6.37
CA LEU A 66 -0.58 17.57 -5.45
C LEU A 66 -0.80 18.10 -4.04
N VAL A 67 -1.15 19.38 -3.91
CA VAL A 67 -1.47 20.01 -2.64
C VAL A 67 -2.58 19.26 -1.89
N TRP A 68 -3.66 18.86 -2.59
CA TRP A 68 -4.75 18.08 -1.98
C TRP A 68 -4.31 16.66 -1.61
N GLY A 69 -3.47 16.03 -2.43
CA GLY A 69 -2.88 14.72 -2.11
C GLY A 69 -2.05 14.77 -0.83
N ILE A 70 -1.24 15.82 -0.66
CA ILE A 70 -0.41 16.04 0.53
C ILE A 70 -1.28 16.38 1.75
N ILE A 71 -2.20 17.36 1.64
CA ILE A 71 -3.06 17.77 2.76
C ILE A 71 -3.89 16.60 3.28
N LEU A 72 -4.59 15.88 2.38
CA LEU A 72 -5.38 14.72 2.78
C LEU A 72 -4.48 13.58 3.29
N GLY A 73 -3.30 13.40 2.71
CA GLY A 73 -2.31 12.45 3.19
C GLY A 73 -1.91 12.73 4.65
N ILE A 74 -1.59 13.98 4.98
CA ILE A 74 -1.23 14.39 6.35
C ILE A 74 -2.39 14.20 7.32
N ILE A 75 -3.61 14.60 6.95
CA ILE A 75 -4.80 14.44 7.80
C ILE A 75 -5.02 12.97 8.16
N PHE A 76 -4.98 12.07 7.17
CA PHE A 76 -5.17 10.64 7.42
C PHE A 76 -3.95 9.98 8.07
N ALA A 77 -2.74 10.52 7.88
CA ALA A 77 -1.56 10.09 8.59
C ALA A 77 -1.70 10.33 10.10
N ILE A 78 -2.28 11.46 10.53
CA ILE A 78 -2.59 11.73 11.95
C ILE A 78 -3.53 10.67 12.52
N LEU A 79 -4.58 10.29 11.78
CA LEU A 79 -5.50 9.23 12.20
C LEU A 79 -4.79 7.89 12.39
N MET A 80 -3.88 7.54 11.47
CA MET A 80 -3.12 6.30 11.57
C MET A 80 -2.07 6.34 12.68
N ILE A 81 -1.44 7.49 12.94
CA ILE A 81 -0.57 7.68 14.11
C ILE A 81 -1.35 7.37 15.39
N GLN A 82 -2.54 7.96 15.55
CA GLN A 82 -3.39 7.70 16.72
C GLN A 82 -3.80 6.23 16.84
N ASN A 83 -4.09 5.57 15.70
CA ASN A 83 -4.38 4.14 15.68
C ASN A 83 -3.21 3.29 16.20
N VAL A 84 -1.98 3.60 15.79
CA VAL A 84 -0.78 2.90 16.27
C VAL A 84 -0.54 3.19 17.75
N LEU A 85 -0.60 4.46 18.17
CA LEU A 85 -0.37 4.87 19.56
C LEU A 85 -1.44 4.32 20.53
N SER A 86 -2.63 3.96 20.03
CA SER A 86 -3.66 3.27 20.82
C SER A 86 -3.31 1.82 21.20
N ARG A 87 -2.24 1.27 20.64
CA ARG A 87 -1.75 -0.08 20.95
C ARG A 87 -0.72 -0.04 22.07
N PRO A 88 -0.58 -1.15 22.84
CA PRO A 88 0.50 -1.25 23.82
C PRO A 88 1.87 -1.03 23.17
N GLU A 89 2.73 -0.30 23.88
CA GLU A 89 4.12 -0.11 23.49
C GLU A 89 4.90 -1.43 23.61
N THR A 90 5.86 -1.67 22.71
CA THR A 90 6.76 -2.83 22.78
C THR A 90 8.22 -2.39 23.00
N ALA A 91 9.16 -3.34 23.08
CA ALA A 91 10.57 -3.00 23.26
C ALA A 91 11.07 -2.06 22.15
N LYS A 92 11.79 -1.00 22.53
CA LYS A 92 12.27 0.02 21.60
C LYS A 92 13.55 -0.40 20.91
N LEU A 93 13.64 -0.06 19.63
CA LEU A 93 14.91 -0.08 18.90
C LEU A 93 15.71 1.18 19.22
N HIS A 94 17.04 1.07 19.20
CA HIS A 94 17.95 2.18 19.44
C HIS A 94 19.08 2.21 18.40
N GLY A 95 19.77 3.36 18.31
CA GLY A 95 20.98 3.52 17.49
C GLY A 95 20.78 3.19 16.01
N THR A 96 21.73 2.44 15.45
CA THR A 96 21.74 2.05 14.03
C THR A 96 20.58 1.14 13.65
N ALA A 97 20.15 0.26 14.56
CA ALA A 97 19.01 -0.62 14.36
C ALA A 97 17.71 0.17 14.20
N LEU A 98 17.51 1.22 15.00
CA LEU A 98 16.37 2.13 14.85
C LEU A 98 16.40 2.86 13.51
N PHE A 99 17.55 3.45 13.15
CA PHE A 99 17.68 4.17 11.88
C PHE A 99 17.37 3.24 10.69
N TRP A 100 17.93 2.03 10.69
CA TRP A 100 17.65 1.02 9.67
C TRP A 100 16.17 0.68 9.63
N ALA A 101 15.53 0.39 10.77
CA ALA A 101 14.12 0.05 10.81
C ALA A 101 13.22 1.21 10.32
N LEU A 102 13.55 2.46 10.64
CA LEU A 102 12.81 3.63 10.19
C LEU A 102 12.85 3.79 8.67
N VAL A 103 14.04 3.66 8.06
CA VAL A 103 14.20 3.80 6.62
C VAL A 103 13.64 2.58 5.88
N TRP A 104 13.97 1.38 6.36
CA TRP A 104 13.69 0.13 5.66
C TRP A 104 12.23 -0.33 5.88
N ARG A 105 11.87 -0.56 7.15
CA ARG A 105 10.55 -1.12 7.56
C ARG A 105 9.47 -0.04 7.63
N GLY A 106 9.85 1.18 8.00
CA GLY A 106 8.95 2.33 8.06
C GLY A 106 8.70 2.94 6.68
N LEU A 107 9.68 3.68 6.19
CA LEU A 107 9.55 4.52 5.00
C LEU A 107 9.43 3.70 3.71
N LEU A 108 10.41 2.84 3.40
CA LEU A 108 10.46 2.12 2.12
C LEU A 108 9.34 1.10 2.02
N TYR A 109 9.20 0.21 3.00
CA TYR A 109 8.13 -0.79 3.01
C TYR A 109 6.75 -0.15 2.97
N GLY A 110 6.47 0.82 3.84
CA GLY A 110 5.18 1.52 3.81
C GLY A 110 4.89 2.24 2.50
N THR A 111 5.91 2.88 1.89
CA THR A 111 5.73 3.52 0.58
C THR A 111 5.39 2.48 -0.50
N VAL A 112 6.13 1.37 -0.56
CA VAL A 112 5.92 0.31 -1.55
C VAL A 112 4.55 -0.36 -1.37
N ASP A 113 4.13 -0.62 -0.14
CA ASP A 113 2.79 -1.14 0.18
C ASP A 113 1.70 -0.16 -0.26
N GLY A 114 1.81 1.11 0.10
CA GLY A 114 0.87 2.13 -0.36
C GLY A 114 0.76 2.22 -1.89
N LEU A 115 1.87 1.97 -2.60
CA LEU A 115 1.88 1.95 -4.06
C LEU A 115 1.13 0.74 -4.63
N ILE A 116 1.45 -0.49 -4.20
CA ILE A 116 0.85 -1.68 -4.81
C ILE A 116 -0.57 -1.95 -4.33
N LEU A 117 -0.84 -1.74 -3.04
CA LEU A 117 -2.15 -2.05 -2.44
C LEU A 117 -3.21 -1.03 -2.85
N THR A 118 -2.82 0.22 -3.09
CA THR A 118 -3.77 1.30 -3.38
C THR A 118 -3.52 2.02 -4.69
N VAL A 119 -2.35 2.60 -4.89
CA VAL A 119 -2.10 3.48 -6.05
C VAL A 119 -2.25 2.71 -7.35
N PHE A 120 -1.68 1.51 -7.43
CA PHE A 120 -1.74 0.68 -8.63
C PHE A 120 -3.18 0.31 -9.05
N PRO A 121 -4.00 -0.36 -8.22
CA PRO A 121 -5.37 -0.70 -8.60
C PRO A 121 -6.22 0.53 -8.88
N TRP A 122 -5.98 1.65 -8.17
CA TRP A 122 -6.63 2.93 -8.48
C TRP A 122 -6.23 3.46 -9.86
N VAL A 123 -4.94 3.58 -10.19
CA VAL A 123 -4.47 4.07 -11.50
C VAL A 123 -5.03 3.21 -12.63
N VAL A 124 -4.97 1.88 -12.47
CA VAL A 124 -5.51 0.92 -13.44
C VAL A 124 -6.99 1.19 -13.69
N THR A 125 -7.78 1.31 -12.63
CA THR A 125 -9.23 1.56 -12.71
C THR A 125 -9.52 2.93 -13.33
N TRP A 126 -8.86 3.96 -12.85
CA TRP A 126 -9.04 5.34 -13.30
C TRP A 126 -8.77 5.49 -14.80
N ARG A 127 -7.74 4.79 -15.31
CA ARG A 127 -7.41 4.73 -16.73
C ARG A 127 -8.38 3.86 -17.52
N ALA A 128 -8.81 2.73 -16.97
CA ALA A 128 -9.75 1.83 -17.63
C ALA A 128 -11.06 2.53 -18.01
N PHE A 129 -11.53 3.44 -17.15
CA PHE A 129 -12.78 4.17 -17.35
C PHE A 129 -12.60 5.61 -17.83
N ARG A 130 -11.36 6.04 -18.13
CA ARG A 130 -11.02 7.42 -18.51
C ARG A 130 -11.61 8.44 -17.53
N ALA A 131 -11.49 8.15 -16.24
CA ALA A 131 -12.23 8.84 -15.19
C ALA A 131 -12.05 10.37 -15.22
N GLU A 132 -10.91 10.88 -15.68
CA GLU A 132 -10.66 12.32 -15.81
C GLU A 132 -11.68 13.06 -16.68
N GLU A 133 -12.16 12.41 -17.74
CA GLU A 133 -13.10 12.95 -18.71
C GLU A 133 -14.55 12.84 -18.26
N LYS A 134 -14.78 12.19 -17.12
CA LYS A 134 -16.11 11.92 -16.59
C LYS A 134 -16.56 13.04 -15.64
N ASN A 135 -17.88 13.20 -15.53
CA ASN A 135 -18.48 14.08 -14.54
C ASN A 135 -18.28 13.55 -13.11
N PHE A 136 -18.62 14.37 -12.12
CA PHE A 136 -18.40 14.05 -10.71
C PHE A 136 -19.08 12.75 -10.26
N LEU A 137 -20.34 12.51 -10.62
CA LEU A 137 -21.08 11.32 -10.22
C LEU A 137 -20.44 10.03 -10.77
N HIS A 138 -20.00 10.07 -12.04
CA HIS A 138 -19.27 8.94 -12.63
C HIS A 138 -17.90 8.73 -11.97
N LYS A 139 -17.20 9.80 -11.58
CA LYS A 139 -15.94 9.69 -10.82
C LYS A 139 -16.15 9.01 -9.47
N ILE A 140 -17.26 9.27 -8.78
CA ILE A 140 -17.64 8.54 -7.56
C ILE A 140 -17.81 7.05 -7.86
N GLY A 141 -18.62 6.70 -8.86
CA GLY A 141 -18.83 5.30 -9.24
C GLY A 141 -17.53 4.57 -9.60
N ILE A 142 -16.64 5.21 -10.37
CA ILE A 142 -15.32 4.66 -10.71
C ILE A 142 -14.42 4.56 -9.47
N GLY A 143 -14.50 5.52 -8.55
CA GLY A 143 -13.81 5.47 -7.26
C GLY A 143 -14.26 4.28 -6.40
N LEU A 144 -15.55 3.96 -6.38
CA LEU A 144 -16.09 2.78 -5.69
C LEU A 144 -15.57 1.48 -6.33
N ILE A 145 -15.53 1.40 -7.66
CA ILE A 145 -14.93 0.24 -8.36
C ILE A 145 -13.44 0.12 -8.00
N ALA A 146 -12.71 1.24 -7.96
CA ALA A 146 -11.31 1.24 -7.56
C ALA A 146 -11.16 0.74 -6.11
N ALA A 147 -12.02 1.18 -5.20
CA ALA A 147 -12.04 0.72 -3.81
C ALA A 147 -12.25 -0.80 -3.70
N LEU A 148 -13.11 -1.40 -4.54
CA LEU A 148 -13.27 -2.86 -4.58
C LEU A 148 -11.98 -3.57 -5.02
N PHE A 149 -11.28 -3.06 -6.04
CA PHE A 149 -10.00 -3.64 -6.46
C PHE A 149 -8.90 -3.44 -5.43
N ILE A 150 -8.86 -2.30 -4.74
CA ILE A 150 -7.97 -2.04 -3.60
C ILE A 150 -8.23 -3.06 -2.50
N LEU A 151 -9.50 -3.31 -2.14
CA LEU A 151 -9.87 -4.27 -1.12
C LEU A 151 -9.46 -5.70 -1.50
N ALA A 152 -9.69 -6.10 -2.76
CA ALA A 152 -9.28 -7.40 -3.27
C ALA A 152 -7.75 -7.57 -3.24
N MET A 153 -7.01 -6.55 -3.71
CA MET A 153 -5.54 -6.52 -3.65
C MET A 153 -5.03 -6.66 -2.22
N THR A 154 -5.59 -5.86 -1.30
CA THR A 154 -5.21 -5.86 0.13
C THR A 154 -5.47 -7.21 0.76
N THR A 155 -6.66 -7.77 0.52
CA THR A 155 -7.06 -9.06 1.09
C THR A 155 -6.11 -10.16 0.63
N LEU A 156 -5.87 -10.25 -0.68
CA LEU A 156 -5.04 -11.31 -1.23
C LEU A 156 -3.57 -11.15 -0.84
N TYR A 157 -3.03 -9.92 -0.87
CA TYR A 157 -1.69 -9.65 -0.35
C TYR A 157 -1.52 -10.17 1.09
N HIS A 158 -2.46 -9.83 1.97
CA HIS A 158 -2.38 -10.22 3.37
C HIS A 158 -2.59 -11.73 3.57
N LEU A 159 -3.48 -12.38 2.82
CA LEU A 159 -3.66 -13.84 2.87
C LEU A 159 -2.39 -14.64 2.48
N GLY A 160 -1.44 -14.00 1.80
CA GLY A 160 -0.12 -14.58 1.57
C GLY A 160 0.66 -14.81 2.87
N TYR A 161 0.45 -13.99 3.91
CA TYR A 161 1.03 -14.22 5.23
C TYR A 161 0.17 -15.17 6.06
N ARG A 162 0.82 -16.12 6.77
CA ARG A 162 0.13 -17.02 7.69
C ARG A 162 -0.64 -16.29 8.79
N ASP A 163 -0.07 -15.21 9.34
CA ASP A 163 -0.65 -14.41 10.42
C ASP A 163 -2.03 -13.86 10.09
N PHE A 164 -2.25 -13.53 8.82
CA PHE A 164 -3.46 -12.89 8.33
C PHE A 164 -4.48 -13.88 7.75
N ARG A 165 -4.22 -15.19 7.80
CA ARG A 165 -5.24 -16.24 7.62
C ARG A 165 -6.05 -16.42 8.90
N SER A 166 -6.50 -15.29 9.44
CA SER A 166 -7.14 -15.12 10.74
C SER A 166 -8.02 -13.87 10.72
N PRO A 167 -8.79 -13.58 11.79
CA PRO A 167 -9.58 -12.34 11.88
C PRO A 167 -8.77 -11.04 11.72
N LYS A 168 -7.43 -11.07 11.87
CA LYS A 168 -6.54 -9.91 11.63
C LYS A 168 -6.69 -9.32 10.22
N ILE A 169 -7.11 -10.12 9.25
CA ILE A 169 -7.40 -9.66 7.88
C ILE A 169 -8.41 -8.51 7.85
N ILE A 170 -9.38 -8.51 8.77
CA ILE A 170 -10.41 -7.48 8.88
C ILE A 170 -9.75 -6.15 9.22
N GLN A 171 -8.82 -6.15 10.18
CA GLN A 171 -8.12 -4.94 10.59
C GLN A 171 -7.22 -4.39 9.49
N ALA A 172 -6.49 -5.26 8.77
CA ALA A 172 -5.69 -4.86 7.62
C ALA A 172 -6.56 -4.21 6.53
N ASN A 173 -7.71 -4.80 6.21
CA ASN A 173 -8.63 -4.29 5.21
C ASN A 173 -9.27 -2.95 5.62
N ILE A 174 -9.70 -2.80 6.88
CA ILE A 174 -10.24 -1.54 7.39
C ILE A 174 -9.15 -0.45 7.35
N GLY A 175 -7.95 -0.77 7.86
CA GLY A 175 -6.80 0.13 7.86
C GLY A 175 -6.49 0.61 6.45
N ASN A 176 -6.30 -0.31 5.48
CA ASN A 176 -5.98 0.09 4.12
C ASN A 176 -7.12 0.85 3.43
N THR A 177 -8.38 0.54 3.73
CA THR A 177 -9.53 1.30 3.22
C THR A 177 -9.44 2.77 3.65
N ILE A 178 -9.19 3.02 4.95
CA ILE A 178 -8.98 4.38 5.49
C ILE A 178 -7.78 5.05 4.82
N MET A 179 -6.64 4.36 4.75
CA MET A 179 -5.41 4.90 4.13
C MET A 179 -5.55 5.18 2.63
N SER A 180 -6.53 4.57 1.95
CA SER A 180 -6.79 4.76 0.53
C SER A 180 -7.59 6.02 0.21
N VAL A 181 -8.32 6.57 1.20
CA VAL A 181 -9.21 7.73 1.03
C VAL A 181 -8.47 8.96 0.48
N PRO A 182 -7.27 9.35 0.96
CA PRO A 182 -6.56 10.49 0.39
C PRO A 182 -6.31 10.39 -1.11
N THR A 183 -5.92 9.22 -1.61
CA THR A 183 -5.69 9.00 -3.05
C THR A 183 -7.01 9.08 -3.83
N LEU A 184 -8.07 8.45 -3.32
CA LEU A 184 -9.38 8.44 -3.96
C LEU A 184 -10.02 9.83 -4.04
N LEU A 185 -9.96 10.61 -2.95
CA LEU A 185 -10.56 11.94 -2.86
C LEU A 185 -9.75 13.01 -3.60
N SER A 186 -8.42 13.02 -3.42
CA SER A 186 -7.56 13.99 -4.12
C SER A 186 -7.41 13.68 -5.61
N ALA A 187 -7.68 12.43 -6.01
CA ALA A 187 -7.28 11.87 -7.28
C ALA A 187 -5.75 12.03 -7.55
N ASN A 188 -4.91 11.96 -6.53
CA ASN A 188 -3.45 12.02 -6.63
C ASN A 188 -2.81 10.77 -5.99
N PRO A 189 -1.81 10.14 -6.64
CA PRO A 189 -1.17 8.91 -6.16
C PRO A 189 -0.35 9.06 -4.86
N ILE A 190 -0.03 10.27 -4.40
CA ILE A 190 0.89 10.47 -3.27
C ILE A 190 0.23 10.30 -1.90
N GLY A 191 -1.10 10.49 -1.82
CA GLY A 191 -1.81 10.57 -0.54
C GLY A 191 -1.65 9.30 0.29
N THR A 192 -1.89 8.13 -0.32
CA THR A 192 -1.81 6.85 0.39
C THR A 192 -0.39 6.43 0.78
N PRO A 193 0.64 6.55 -0.09
CA PRO A 193 2.03 6.32 0.31
C PRO A 193 2.48 7.14 1.52
N ILE A 194 2.07 8.42 1.63
CA ILE A 194 2.34 9.25 2.82
C ILE A 194 1.75 8.60 4.07
N VAL A 195 0.48 8.20 4.02
CA VAL A 195 -0.21 7.60 5.17
C VAL A 195 0.41 6.27 5.56
N HIS A 196 0.68 5.37 4.60
CA HIS A 196 1.31 4.07 4.89
C HIS A 196 2.71 4.22 5.49
N ALA A 197 3.58 5.01 4.85
CA ALA A 197 4.92 5.26 5.37
C ALA A 197 4.86 5.83 6.80
N THR A 198 3.92 6.74 7.06
CA THR A 198 3.74 7.31 8.41
C THR A 198 3.29 6.25 9.40
N LEU A 199 2.29 5.42 9.06
CA LEU A 199 1.84 4.32 9.91
C LEU A 199 3.00 3.39 10.28
N HIS A 200 3.79 2.95 9.31
CA HIS A 200 4.89 2.02 9.57
C HIS A 200 6.05 2.69 10.33
N ILE A 201 6.36 3.96 10.07
CA ILE A 201 7.31 4.74 10.87
C ILE A 201 6.85 4.80 12.33
N THR A 202 5.58 5.13 12.57
CA THR A 202 5.03 5.16 13.94
C THR A 202 5.05 3.78 14.58
N ALA A 203 4.74 2.72 13.82
CA ALA A 203 4.81 1.34 14.31
C ALA A 203 6.24 0.97 14.72
N VAL A 204 7.26 1.33 13.93
CA VAL A 204 8.67 1.12 14.29
C VAL A 204 9.06 1.86 15.57
N LEU A 205 8.54 3.07 15.78
CA LEU A 205 8.85 3.89 16.96
C LEU A 205 8.15 3.43 18.24
N HIS A 206 6.91 2.95 18.12
CA HIS A 206 6.02 2.69 19.25
C HIS A 206 5.84 1.20 19.56
N SER A 207 5.77 0.36 18.53
CA SER A 207 5.42 -1.05 18.68
C SER A 207 6.11 -1.95 17.63
N PRO A 208 7.45 -1.91 17.52
CA PRO A 208 8.18 -2.66 16.47
C PRO A 208 7.99 -4.18 16.53
N GLU A 209 7.54 -4.72 17.66
CA GLU A 209 7.31 -6.15 17.89
C GLU A 209 5.81 -6.51 17.91
N THR A 210 4.91 -5.59 17.53
CA THR A 210 3.49 -5.94 17.39
C THR A 210 3.29 -7.02 16.33
N ASP A 211 2.22 -7.78 16.46
CA ASP A 211 1.83 -8.84 15.53
C ASP A 211 0.84 -8.35 14.44
N LEU A 212 0.84 -7.05 14.18
CA LEU A 212 -0.14 -6.35 13.34
C LEU A 212 0.48 -5.49 12.23
N PHE A 213 1.43 -4.60 12.53
CA PHE A 213 1.81 -3.53 11.60
C PHE A 213 3.03 -3.82 10.73
N LEU A 214 3.87 -4.80 11.05
CA LEU A 214 5.15 -5.01 10.37
C LEU A 214 5.33 -6.49 9.97
N PRO A 215 4.44 -7.04 9.11
CA PRO A 215 4.54 -8.42 8.70
C PRO A 215 5.77 -8.67 7.82
N PRO A 216 6.29 -9.91 7.79
CA PRO A 216 5.89 -11.04 8.62
C PRO A 216 6.29 -10.86 10.10
N HIS A 217 5.45 -11.33 11.02
CA HIS A 217 5.72 -11.23 12.46
C HIS A 217 6.33 -12.53 12.95
N ARG A 218 7.59 -12.48 13.39
CA ARG A 218 8.29 -13.64 13.96
C ARG A 218 9.10 -13.21 15.18
N PRO A 219 9.31 -14.09 16.17
CA PRO A 219 10.38 -13.91 17.13
C PRO A 219 11.71 -13.93 16.37
N GLU A 220 12.54 -12.90 16.54
CA GLU A 220 13.93 -12.88 16.05
C GLU A 220 14.83 -13.82 16.87
#